data_AF-A0A9D9VWD0-F1
#
_entry.id   AF-A0A9D9VWD0-F1
#
_cell.length_a   1.000
_cell.length_b   1.000
_cell.length_c   1.000
_cell.angle_alpha   90.00
_cell.angle_beta   90.00
_cell.angle_gamma   90.00
#
_symmetry.space_group_name_H-M   'P 1'
#
loop_
_entity.id
_entity.type
_entity.pdbx_description
1 polymer ?
#
loop_
_entity_poly.entity_id
_entity_poly.type
_entity_poly.pdbx_seq_one_letter_code
_entity_poly.pdbx_strand_id
1 'polypeptide(L)' 'HSGKNRIVRRIFESLGYKVIKLDRVLFAGLTKKGLRRGEWRYLTEQEVSFLRMGSFE' A
#
# COMPACT_ATOMS: atom_id res chain seq x y z
N HIS A 1 -0.71 -7.19 -9.16
CA HIS A 1 -1.28 -7.39 -7.79
C HIS A 1 -2.65 -8.10 -7.79
N SER A 2 -2.90 -9.13 -6.94
CA SER A 2 -4.23 -9.77 -6.81
C SER A 2 -5.08 -9.09 -5.73
N GLY A 3 -5.82 -8.04 -6.07
CA GLY A 3 -6.69 -7.33 -5.15
C GLY A 3 -7.91 -8.16 -4.72
N LYS A 4 -7.74 -9.07 -3.75
CA LYS A 4 -8.86 -9.83 -3.15
C LYS A 4 -9.38 -9.10 -1.92
N ASN A 5 -10.68 -8.85 -1.87
CA ASN A 5 -11.34 -8.13 -0.78
C ASN A 5 -10.95 -8.70 0.59
N ARG A 6 -10.37 -7.85 1.45
CA ARG A 6 -9.98 -8.15 2.84
C ARG A 6 -9.02 -9.33 3.01
N ILE A 7 -8.22 -9.68 1.99
CA ILE A 7 -7.37 -10.88 2.00
C ILE A 7 -6.46 -10.98 3.23
N VAL A 8 -5.76 -9.90 3.59
CA VAL A 8 -4.88 -9.88 4.78
C VAL A 8 -5.67 -10.20 6.05
N ARG A 9 -6.88 -9.64 6.22
CA ARG A 9 -7.71 -9.92 7.40
C ARG A 9 -8.17 -11.38 7.44
N ARG A 10 -8.57 -11.94 6.29
CA ARG A 10 -9.02 -13.34 6.18
C ARG A 10 -7.89 -14.34 6.48
N ILE A 11 -6.67 -14.06 6.02
CA ILE A 11 -5.49 -14.88 6.32
C ILE A 11 -5.28 -14.94 7.83
N PHE A 12 -5.22 -13.79 8.51
CA PHE A 12 -5.01 -13.76 9.97
C PHE A 12 -6.19 -14.37 10.74
N GLU A 13 -7.43 -14.19 10.28
CA GLU A 13 -8.62 -14.81 10.88
C GLU A 13 -8.56 -16.35 10.81
N SER A 14 -8.11 -16.92 9.70
CA SER A 14 -7.92 -18.39 9.58
C SER A 14 -6.89 -18.98 10.54
N LEU A 15 -6.02 -18.13 11.10
CA LEU A 15 -5.02 -18.49 12.10
C LEU A 15 -5.47 -18.14 13.54
N GLY A 16 -6.73 -17.71 13.72
CA GLY A 16 -7.28 -17.32 15.02
C GLY A 16 -6.89 -15.91 15.50
N TYR A 17 -6.28 -15.10 14.66
CA TYR A 17 -5.87 -13.73 15.03
C TYR A 17 -6.89 -12.68 14.60
N LYS A 18 -7.17 -11.74 15.50
CA LYS A 18 -7.97 -10.55 15.20
C LYS A 18 -7.07 -9.37 14.80
N VAL A 19 -7.18 -8.93 13.55
CA VAL A 19 -6.46 -7.74 13.05
C VAL A 19 -7.12 -6.47 13.60
N ILE A 20 -6.51 -5.84 14.60
CA ILE A 20 -6.98 -4.58 15.20
C ILE A 20 -6.76 -3.39 14.26
N LYS A 21 -5.60 -3.33 13.60
CA LYS A 21 -5.24 -2.25 12.67
C LYS A 21 -4.50 -2.84 11.48
N LEU A 22 -4.81 -2.33 10.28
CA LEU A 22 -4.11 -2.65 9.05
C LEU A 22 -3.66 -1.34 8.41
N ASP A 23 -2.38 -1.26 8.06
CA ASP A 23 -1.76 -0.05 7.56
C ASP A 23 -0.92 -0.38 6.32
N ARG A 24 -1.21 0.28 5.20
CA ARG A 24 -0.43 0.11 3.97
C ARG A 24 0.70 1.13 3.98
N VAL A 25 1.92 0.64 4.05
CA VAL A 25 3.12 1.50 4.18
C VAL A 25 3.85 1.75 2.86
N LEU A 26 3.68 0.85 1.89
CA LEU A 26 4.36 0.85 0.59
C LEU A 26 3.39 0.41 -0.53
N PHE A 27 3.52 0.99 -1.71
CA PHE A 27 2.86 0.52 -2.93
C PHE A 27 3.67 0.96 -4.16
N ALA A 28 4.07 0.01 -5.01
CA ALA A 28 4.79 0.29 -6.27
C ALA A 28 5.96 1.28 -6.10
N GLY A 29 6.82 1.05 -5.10
CA GLY A 29 7.95 1.93 -4.77
C GLY A 29 7.59 3.21 -3.99
N LEU A 30 6.31 3.58 -3.88
CA LEU A 30 5.86 4.74 -3.14
C LEU A 30 5.65 4.44 -1.65
N THR A 31 6.20 5.30 -0.79
CA THR A 31 6.00 5.22 0.66
C THR A 31 5.20 6.41 1.17
N LYS A 32 4.53 6.24 2.31
CA LYS A 32 3.85 7.35 3.03
C LYS A 32 4.78 8.18 3.91
N LYS A 33 6.12 8.02 3.79
CA LYS A 33 7.09 8.73 4.62
C LYS A 33 6.99 10.24 4.33
N GLY A 34 6.95 11.04 5.39
CA GLY A 34 6.82 12.50 5.27
C GLY A 34 5.41 13.02 5.04
N LEU A 35 4.38 12.16 5.02
CA LEU A 35 2.96 12.57 4.98
C LEU A 35 2.28 12.25 6.31
N ARG A 36 1.56 13.24 6.88
CA ARG A 36 0.71 13.00 8.05
C ARG A 36 -0.60 12.31 7.62
N ARG A 37 -1.31 11.77 8.60
CA ARG A 37 -2.62 11.15 8.33
C ARG A 37 -3.58 12.20 7.77
N GLY A 38 -4.25 11.86 6.68
CA GLY A 38 -5.20 12.75 6.00
C GLY A 38 -4.56 13.70 4.98
N GLU A 39 -3.22 13.79 4.93
CA GLU A 39 -2.53 14.61 3.94
C GLU A 39 -2.32 13.85 2.63
N TRP A 40 -2.16 14.63 1.56
CA TRP A 40 -1.79 14.16 0.23
C TRP A 40 -0.76 15.11 -0.36
N ARG A 41 -0.03 14.63 -1.37
CA ARG A 41 0.86 15.44 -2.20
C ARG A 41 0.79 14.97 -3.63
N TYR A 42 1.21 15.82 -4.56
CA TYR A 42 1.51 15.37 -5.91
C TYR A 42 2.72 14.46 -5.92
N LEU A 43 2.71 13.51 -6.85
CA LEU A 43 3.89 12.70 -7.16
C LEU A 43 4.89 13.56 -7.90
N THR A 44 6.17 13.27 -7.70
CA THR A 44 7.24 13.84 -8.52
C THR A 44 7.22 13.21 -9.91
N GLU A 45 7.76 13.90 -10.91
CA GLU A 45 7.87 13.36 -12.28
C GLU A 45 8.58 12.01 -12.33
N GLN A 46 9.59 11.82 -11.48
CA GLN A 46 10.31 10.56 -11.35
C GLN A 46 9.40 9.44 -10.84
N GLU A 47 8.61 9.70 -9.79
CA GLU A 47 7.64 8.74 -9.24
C GLU A 47 6.56 8.38 -10.27
N VAL A 48 6.07 9.36 -11.04
CA VAL A 48 5.12 9.12 -12.13
C VAL A 48 5.73 8.22 -13.21
N SER A 49 6.97 8.51 -13.60
CA SER A 49 7.70 7.72 -14.61
C SER A 49 7.86 6.27 -14.17
N PHE A 50 8.28 6.03 -12.91
CA PHE A 50 8.43 4.67 -12.39
C PHE A 50 7.11 3.89 -12.36
N LEU A 51 5.99 4.53 -12.03
CA LEU A 51 4.68 3.89 -12.07
C LEU A 51 4.28 3.50 -13.50
N ARG A 52 4.54 4.37 -14.49
CA ARG A 52 4.20 4.11 -15.90
C ARG A 52 5.04 2.99 -16.51
N MET A 53 6.31 2.90 -16.14
CA MET A 53 7.21 1.86 -16.64
C MET A 53 6.94 0.48 -16.03
N GLY A 54 6.07 0.37 -15.03
CA GLY A 54 5.81 -0.89 -14.33
C GLY A 54 7.05 -1.44 -13.64
N SER A 55 8.04 -0.60 -13.31
CA SER A 55 9.35 -1.01 -12.80
C SER A 55 9.32 -1.71 -11.44
N PHE A 56 8.14 -1.84 -10.84
CA PHE A 56 7.91 -2.43 -9.51
C PHE A 56 6.81 -3.50 -9.51
N GLU A 57 6.37 -3.98 -10.69
CA GLU A 57 5.56 -5.21 -10.83
C GLU A 57 6.46 -6.46 -10.91
#